data_AF-A0A848Q6H1-F1
#
_entry.id   AF-A0A848Q6H1-F1
#
_cell.length_a   1.000
_cell.length_b   1.000
_cell.length_c   1.000
_cell.angle_alpha   90.00
_cell.angle_beta   90.00
_cell.angle_gamma   90.00
#
_symmetry.space_group_name_H-M   'P 1'
#
loop_
_entity.id
_entity.type
_entity.pdbx_description
1 polymer ?
#
loop_
_entity_poly.entity_id
_entity_poly.type
_entity_poly.pdbx_seq_one_letter_code
_entity_poly.pdbx_strand_id
1 'polypeptide(L)' 'CKYMHIELAILKEGSPSCGVHQIHNGRFDKRKIPGQGVTTTLLRRHGIEVICEEEIPDLLTRLTTKKDVAD' A
#
# COMPACT_ATOMS: atom_id res chain seq x y z
N CYS A 1 0.89 9.00 10.24
CA CYS A 1 1.79 9.40 9.14
C CYS A 1 2.26 10.85 9.25
N LYS A 2 1.36 11.83 9.35
CA LYS A 2 1.72 13.27 9.37
C LYS A 2 2.79 13.68 10.40
N TYR A 3 2.65 13.25 11.66
CA TYR A 3 3.60 13.60 12.73
C TYR A 3 5.04 13.15 12.44
N MET A 4 5.21 12.01 11.77
CA MET A 4 6.52 11.44 11.43
C MET A 4 6.95 11.78 10.00
N HIS A 5 6.23 12.66 9.31
CA HIS A 5 6.48 12.98 7.89
C HIS A 5 6.57 11.76 6.97
N ILE A 6 5.77 10.73 7.26
CA ILE A 6 5.68 9.53 6.41
C ILE A 6 4.83 9.87 5.18
N GLU A 7 5.34 9.60 3.99
CA GLU A 7 4.67 9.83 2.70
C GLU A 7 4.22 8.52 2.02
N LEU A 8 4.85 7.39 2.35
CA LEU A 8 4.58 6.08 1.77
C LEU A 8 4.42 5.01 2.85
N ALA A 9 3.45 4.12 2.68
CA ALA A 9 3.24 2.94 3.52
C ALA A 9 3.24 1.66 2.67
N ILE A 10 3.95 0.64 3.13
CA ILE A 10 3.95 -0.70 2.54
C ILE A 10 3.10 -1.60 3.45
N LEU A 11 2.03 -2.17 2.91
CA LEU A 11 1.02 -2.88 3.68
C LEU A 11 0.75 -4.29 3.13
N LYS A 12 0.51 -5.24 4.03
CA LYS A 12 0.24 -6.65 3.67
C LYS A 12 -1.03 -6.80 2.81
N GLU A 13 -0.88 -7.36 1.61
CA GLU A 13 -2.00 -7.58 0.69
C GLU A 13 -3.04 -8.61 1.22
N GLY A 14 -4.32 -8.41 0.90
CA GLY A 14 -5.42 -9.32 1.23
C GLY A 14 -6.09 -9.10 2.60
N SER A 15 -5.49 -8.28 3.47
CA SER A 15 -6.01 -8.01 4.82
C SER A 15 -7.22 -7.07 4.79
N PRO A 16 -8.27 -7.28 5.61
CA PRO A 16 -9.39 -6.34 5.71
C PRO A 16 -8.98 -4.94 6.22
N SER A 17 -7.80 -4.82 6.85
CA SER A 17 -7.24 -3.53 7.25
C SER A 17 -6.22 -3.01 6.25
N CYS A 18 -5.31 -3.88 5.78
CA CYS A 18 -4.09 -3.49 5.08
C CYS A 18 -4.11 -3.77 3.57
N GLY A 19 -5.12 -4.50 3.07
CA GLY A 19 -5.21 -4.87 1.65
C GLY A 19 -5.21 -3.64 0.75
N VAL A 20 -4.46 -3.72 -0.35
CA VAL A 20 -4.18 -2.59 -1.24
C VAL A 20 -5.02 -2.69 -2.51
N HIS A 21 -5.09 -3.90 -3.07
CA HIS A 21 -5.88 -4.21 -4.26
C HIS A 21 -7.00 -5.23 -3.97
N GLN A 22 -6.80 -6.09 -2.98
CA GLN A 22 -7.77 -7.14 -2.63
C GLN A 22 -7.93 -7.30 -1.12
N ILE A 23 -9.11 -7.75 -0.69
CA ILE A 23 -9.43 -8.06 0.70
C ILE A 23 -10.19 -9.38 0.82
N HIS A 24 -10.13 -10.04 1.97
CA HIS A 24 -11.03 -11.16 2.27
C HIS A 24 -12.50 -10.75 2.17
N ASN A 25 -13.32 -11.63 1.59
CA ASN A 25 -14.74 -11.37 1.32
C ASN A 25 -15.67 -11.40 2.56
N GLY A 26 -15.13 -11.63 3.76
CA GLY A 26 -15.88 -11.72 5.01
C GLY A 26 -16.71 -13.00 5.22
N ARG A 27 -16.67 -13.97 4.29
CA ARG A 27 -17.42 -15.24 4.38
C ARG A 27 -16.64 -16.38 5.02
N PHE A 28 -15.40 -16.13 5.46
CA PHE A 28 -14.49 -17.13 6.03
C PHE A 28 -14.20 -18.33 5.11
N ASP A 29 -14.38 -18.16 3.80
CA ASP A 29 -14.17 -19.18 2.77
C ASP A 29 -12.80 -19.03 2.06
N LYS A 30 -11.90 -18.24 2.66
CA LYS A 30 -10.57 -17.86 2.14
C LYS A 30 -10.59 -17.15 0.79
N ARG A 31 -11.75 -16.77 0.24
CA ARG A 31 -11.82 -16.02 -1.01
C ARG A 31 -11.48 -14.55 -0.76
N LYS A 32 -10.82 -13.96 -1.75
CA LYS A 32 -10.53 -12.53 -1.82
C LYS A 32 -11.39 -11.90 -2.90
N ILE A 33 -11.69 -10.62 -2.72
CA ILE A 33 -12.41 -9.79 -3.68
C ILE A 33 -11.60 -8.51 -3.93
N PRO A 34 -11.76 -7.86 -5.10
CA PRO A 34 -11.21 -6.52 -5.32
C PRO A 34 -11.72 -5.56 -4.25
N GLY A 35 -10.81 -4.77 -3.66
CA GLY A 35 -11.14 -3.86 -2.58
C GLY A 35 -9.92 -3.41 -1.79
N GLN A 36 -10.12 -2.43 -0.92
CA GLN A 36 -9.08 -1.88 -0.06
C GLN A 36 -9.44 -2.11 1.40
N GLY A 37 -8.43 -2.38 2.21
CA GLY A 37 -8.59 -2.43 3.65
C GLY A 37 -8.81 -1.05 4.25
N VAL A 38 -9.41 -1.00 5.44
CA VAL A 38 -9.80 0.28 6.08
C VAL A 38 -8.61 1.21 6.33
N THR A 39 -7.43 0.68 6.67
CA THR A 39 -6.21 1.46 6.87
C THR A 39 -5.69 2.01 5.54
N THR A 40 -5.64 1.18 4.50
CA THR A 40 -5.27 1.59 3.14
C THR A 40 -6.13 2.74 2.66
N THR A 41 -7.45 2.61 2.78
CA THR A 41 -8.39 3.65 2.35
C THR A 41 -8.20 4.96 3.13
N LEU A 42 -8.02 4.90 4.45
CA LEU A 42 -7.81 6.10 5.27
C LEU A 42 -6.49 6.80 4.93
N LEU A 43 -5.41 6.04 4.76
CA LEU A 43 -4.09 6.59 4.40
C LEU A 43 -4.12 7.26 3.02
N ARG A 44 -4.68 6.58 2.01
CA ARG A 44 -4.83 7.13 0.65
C ARG A 44 -5.67 8.42 0.65
N ARG A 45 -6.78 8.46 1.39
CA ARG A 45 -7.61 9.68 1.55
C ARG A 45 -6.86 10.86 2.16
N HIS A 46 -5.79 10.59 2.92
CA HIS A 46 -4.94 11.62 3.50
C HIS A 46 -3.65 11.89 2.71
N GLY A 47 -3.58 11.45 1.45
CA GLY A 47 -2.47 11.73 0.54
C GLY A 47 -1.22 10.89 0.80
N ILE A 48 -1.33 9.81 1.57
CA ILE A 48 -0.23 8.86 1.76
C ILE A 48 -0.27 7.84 0.62
N GLU A 49 0.85 7.66 -0.07
CA GLU A 49 1.00 6.58 -1.05
C GLU A 49 0.97 5.24 -0.30
N VAL A 50 0.19 4.28 -0.79
CA VAL A 50 0.10 2.95 -0.18
C VAL A 50 0.29 1.92 -1.26
N ILE A 51 1.26 1.03 -1.04
CA ILE A 51 1.59 -0.10 -1.92
C ILE A 51 1.56 -1.41 -1.12
N CYS A 52 1.43 -2.53 -1.82
CA CYS A 52 1.61 -3.86 -1.23
C CYS A 52 3.05 -4.35 -1.33
N GLU A 53 3.37 -5.43 -0.63
CA GLU A 53 4.73 -5.99 -0.65
C GLU A 53 5.16 -6.49 -2.04
N GLU A 54 4.21 -6.87 -2.90
CA GLU A 54 4.48 -7.29 -4.27
C GLU A 54 4.93 -6.13 -5.19
N GLU A 55 4.65 -4.88 -4.80
CA GLU A 55 5.01 -3.66 -5.55
C GLU A 55 6.37 -3.08 -5.12
N ILE A 56 7.08 -3.72 -4.18
CA ILE A 56 8.41 -3.29 -3.72
C ILE A 56 9.43 -3.18 -4.88
N PRO A 57 9.51 -4.12 -5.85
CA PRO A 57 10.44 -4.00 -6.96
C PRO A 57 10.27 -2.69 -7.75
N ASP A 58 9.02 -2.32 -8.07
CA ASP A 58 8.71 -1.08 -8.78
C ASP A 58 9.08 0.16 -7.97
N LEU A 59 8.87 0.12 -6.65
CA LEU A 59 9.32 1.17 -5.75
C LEU A 59 10.85 1.32 -5.78
N LEU A 60 11.60 0.23 -5.72
CA LEU A 60 13.06 0.26 -5.78
C LEU A 60 13.56 0.86 -7.09
N THR A 61 12.98 0.47 -8.23
CA THR A 61 13.31 1.06 -9.54
C THR A 61 13.02 2.58 -9.58
N ARG A 62 11.88 3.02 -9.04
CA ARG A 62 11.56 4.46 -8.91
C ARG A 62 12.57 5.21 -8.06
N LEU A 63 13.03 4.61 -6.97
CA LEU A 63 13.97 5.27 -6.04
C LEU A 63 15.39 5.33 -6.59
N THR A 64 15.85 4.32 -7.33
CA THR A 64 17.19 4.34 -7.95
C THR A 64 17.25 5.36 -9.08
N THR A 65 16.25 5.37 -9.97
CA THR A 65 16.18 6.31 -11.09
C THR A 65 16.05 7.77 -10.67
N LYS A 66 15.40 8.07 -9.53
CA LYS A 66 15.32 9.43 -8.99
C LYS A 66 16.63 9.92 -8.39
N LYS A 67 17.50 9.02 -7.94
CA LYS A 67 18.75 9.36 -7.27
C LYS A 67 19.80 9.89 -8.26
N ASP A 68 19.82 9.35 -9.47
CA ASP A 68 20.78 9.73 -10.52
C ASP A 68 20.56 11.14 -11.11
N VAL A 69 19.45 11.81 -10.78
CA VAL A 69 19.10 13.16 -11.29
C VAL A 69 19.30 14.26 -10.23
N ALA A 70 19.59 13.88 -8.98
CA ALA A 70 19.67 14.81 -7.85
C ALA A 70 21.11 15.06 -7.34
N ASP A 71 22.13 14.48 -8.00
CA ASP A 71 23.56 14.73 -7.77
C ASP A 71 24.19 15.51 -8.94
#